data_AF-A0AAE7B9T9-F1
#
_entry.id   AF-A0AAE7B9T9-F1
#
_cell.length_a   1.000
_cell.length_b   1.000
_cell.length_c   1.000
_cell.angle_alpha   90.00
_cell.angle_beta   90.00
_cell.angle_gamma   90.00
#
_symmetry.space_group_name_H-M   'P 1'
#
loop_
_entity.id
_entity.type
_entity.pdbx_description
1 polymer ?
#
loop_
_entity_poly.entity_id
_entity_poly.type
_entity_poly.pdbx_seq_one_letter_code
_entity_poly.pdbx_strand_id
1 'polypeptide(L)'
;MPENHKQPERGFKQLACEILDISTRSYSNFSKQKRLIITLLEKYFTKEDLQEFIEFGKINNFENNNSIQEYFIETKKNKYIQNFKNNHSSLKFVAENEYITDFYFYFLTNLKNKKNFFSTTDYEYESYFIERYDFNKALSDYIFENQQKEFEKKNFEIRLLFIKEEKEAEHEYFIKDIEEFFPQQKNETKKDEIKLKNNDFNFDEEKEKQNLIKEIIEHSQKQFEHIYNHLSFIQHWDNDMYFFINFLIKTDFELFINSGDDELLYHAIGFLVYSNNNFKEEDILCDNKVSVVNEIYEYFNKNKNEINKKLIKDISSDFEKLYEFKKYKKISEYLKKINKELSKEEIYKIISEPKKFEKISKEIEEFDRNEFGKEILKNLVENIKS
;
A
#
# COMPACT_ATOMS: atom_id res chain seq x y z
N MET A 1 -36.65 -0.48 -61.70
CA MET A 1 -36.24 -1.24 -60.50
C MET A 1 -34.90 -1.88 -60.83
N PRO A 2 -33.80 -1.55 -60.14
CA PRO A 2 -32.55 -2.25 -60.36
C PRO A 2 -32.60 -3.61 -59.66
N GLU A 3 -32.19 -4.64 -60.38
CA GLU A 3 -32.07 -6.01 -59.89
C GLU A 3 -31.03 -6.07 -58.76
N ASN A 4 -31.46 -6.56 -57.59
CA ASN A 4 -30.58 -6.88 -56.48
C ASN A 4 -29.69 -8.07 -56.88
N HIS A 5 -28.51 -7.79 -57.41
CA HIS A 5 -27.43 -8.76 -57.50
C HIS A 5 -27.02 -9.16 -56.07
N LYS A 6 -27.55 -10.29 -55.57
CA LYS A 6 -26.97 -10.99 -54.41
C LYS A 6 -25.55 -11.39 -54.79
N GLN A 7 -24.55 -10.83 -54.10
CA GLN A 7 -23.18 -11.29 -54.24
C GLN A 7 -23.11 -12.81 -53.95
N PRO A 8 -22.28 -13.56 -54.68
CA PRO A 8 -22.12 -14.99 -54.43
C PRO A 8 -21.62 -15.21 -53.00
N GLU A 9 -22.25 -16.17 -52.32
CA GLU A 9 -21.94 -16.49 -50.93
C GLU A 9 -20.48 -16.95 -50.84
N ARG A 10 -19.64 -16.17 -50.13
CA ARG A 10 -18.21 -16.47 -49.99
C ARG A 10 -18.03 -17.73 -49.12
N GLY A 11 -17.16 -18.64 -49.53
CA GLY A 11 -16.80 -19.84 -48.74
C GLY A 11 -15.62 -19.59 -47.80
N PHE A 12 -15.46 -20.39 -46.74
CA PHE A 12 -14.35 -20.30 -45.75
C PHE A 12 -12.98 -20.10 -46.42
N LYS A 13 -12.69 -20.92 -47.43
CA LYS A 13 -11.42 -20.87 -48.18
C LYS A 13 -11.17 -19.51 -48.83
N GLN A 14 -12.20 -18.83 -49.33
CA GLN A 14 -12.07 -17.52 -49.97
C GLN A 14 -11.77 -16.44 -48.91
N LEU A 15 -12.47 -16.48 -47.79
CA LEU A 15 -12.25 -15.57 -46.66
C LEU A 15 -10.84 -15.76 -46.06
N ALA A 16 -10.41 -17.00 -45.87
CA ALA A 16 -9.06 -17.29 -45.38
C ALA A 16 -7.97 -16.84 -46.36
N CYS A 17 -8.23 -16.90 -47.68
CA CYS A 17 -7.31 -16.37 -48.69
C CYS A 17 -7.20 -14.84 -48.62
N GLU A 18 -8.29 -14.15 -48.35
CA GLU A 18 -8.34 -12.69 -48.19
C GLU A 18 -7.57 -12.23 -46.95
N ILE A 19 -7.75 -12.90 -45.82
CA ILE A 19 -7.02 -12.60 -44.56
C ILE A 19 -5.52 -12.82 -44.70
N LEU A 20 -5.11 -13.90 -45.38
CA LEU A 20 -3.71 -14.27 -45.53
C LEU A 20 -3.02 -13.61 -46.73
N ASP A 21 -3.77 -12.87 -47.55
CA ASP A 21 -3.32 -12.32 -48.84
C ASP A 21 -2.66 -13.39 -49.75
N ILE A 22 -3.35 -14.51 -49.94
CA ILE A 22 -2.87 -15.62 -50.78
C ILE A 22 -3.92 -16.07 -51.80
N SER A 23 -3.47 -16.72 -52.88
CA SER A 23 -4.38 -17.36 -53.84
C SER A 23 -5.03 -18.63 -53.27
N THR A 24 -6.22 -18.98 -53.78
CA THR A 24 -6.89 -20.25 -53.48
C THR A 24 -6.06 -21.49 -53.84
N ARG A 25 -5.15 -21.35 -54.82
CA ARG A 25 -4.17 -22.39 -55.18
C ARG A 25 -3.10 -22.53 -54.10
N SER A 26 -2.58 -21.41 -53.60
CA SER A 26 -1.62 -21.38 -52.48
C SER A 26 -2.24 -21.98 -51.22
N TYR A 27 -3.48 -21.62 -50.89
CA TYR A 27 -4.22 -22.21 -49.77
C TYR A 27 -4.32 -23.74 -49.91
N SER A 28 -4.69 -24.23 -51.09
CA SER A 28 -4.81 -25.68 -51.34
C SER A 28 -3.47 -26.41 -51.18
N ASN A 29 -2.38 -25.78 -51.62
CA ASN A 29 -1.03 -26.33 -51.45
C ASN A 29 -0.62 -26.33 -49.97
N PHE A 30 -0.91 -25.26 -49.24
CA PHE A 30 -0.58 -25.13 -47.82
C PHE A 30 -1.38 -26.12 -46.97
N SER A 31 -2.66 -26.31 -47.29
CA SER A 31 -3.54 -27.33 -46.68
C SER A 31 -2.99 -28.74 -46.93
N LYS A 32 -2.61 -29.09 -48.17
CA LYS A 32 -1.98 -30.39 -48.50
C LYS A 32 -0.64 -30.60 -47.78
N GLN A 33 0.13 -29.54 -47.60
CA GLN A 33 1.39 -29.55 -46.85
C GLN A 33 1.19 -29.56 -45.33
N LYS A 34 -0.06 -29.51 -44.84
CA LYS A 34 -0.41 -29.40 -43.42
C LYS A 34 0.32 -28.24 -42.73
N ARG A 35 0.43 -27.10 -43.42
CA ARG A 35 1.05 -25.92 -42.82
C ARG A 35 0.22 -25.46 -41.63
N LEU A 36 0.89 -25.20 -40.51
CA LEU A 36 0.29 -24.80 -39.25
C LEU A 36 -0.73 -23.68 -39.40
N ILE A 37 -0.42 -22.65 -40.21
CA ILE A 37 -1.32 -21.51 -40.40
C ILE A 37 -2.71 -21.91 -40.93
N ILE A 38 -2.78 -22.87 -41.86
CA ILE A 38 -4.06 -23.34 -42.41
C ILE A 38 -4.76 -24.24 -41.40
N THR A 39 -4.01 -25.13 -40.75
CA THR A 39 -4.56 -26.02 -39.74
C THR A 39 -5.13 -25.26 -38.54
N LEU A 40 -4.48 -24.17 -38.12
CA LEU A 40 -4.98 -23.30 -37.05
C LEU A 40 -6.26 -22.58 -37.46
N LEU A 41 -6.30 -22.02 -38.69
CA LEU A 41 -7.49 -21.35 -39.21
C LEU A 41 -8.69 -22.31 -39.27
N GLU A 42 -8.52 -23.47 -39.90
CA GLU A 42 -9.58 -24.47 -40.06
C GLU A 42 -10.05 -25.08 -38.73
N LYS A 43 -9.18 -25.13 -37.71
CA LYS A 43 -9.49 -25.76 -36.41
C LYS A 43 -10.23 -24.82 -35.46
N TYR A 44 -9.89 -23.53 -35.45
CA TYR A 44 -10.33 -22.61 -34.40
C TYR A 44 -11.34 -21.55 -34.86
N PHE A 45 -11.53 -21.38 -36.17
CA PHE A 45 -12.41 -20.35 -36.70
C PHE A 45 -13.46 -20.96 -37.63
N THR A 46 -14.68 -20.45 -37.54
CA THR A 46 -15.77 -20.74 -38.47
C THR A 46 -15.72 -19.80 -39.68
N LYS A 47 -16.54 -20.05 -40.70
CA LYS A 47 -16.68 -19.15 -41.85
C LYS A 47 -17.19 -17.79 -41.39
N GLU A 48 -18.15 -17.81 -40.48
CA GLU A 48 -18.80 -16.64 -39.90
C GLU A 48 -17.78 -15.80 -39.13
N ASP A 49 -16.88 -16.42 -38.36
CA ASP A 49 -15.80 -15.71 -37.65
C ASP A 49 -14.83 -14.99 -38.61
N LEU A 50 -14.41 -15.67 -39.69
CA LEU A 50 -13.52 -15.05 -40.68
C LEU A 50 -14.20 -13.90 -41.42
N GLN A 51 -15.50 -14.04 -41.69
CA GLN A 51 -16.28 -13.01 -42.33
C GLN A 51 -16.46 -11.79 -41.42
N GLU A 52 -16.77 -12.02 -40.14
CA GLU A 52 -16.86 -10.98 -39.13
C GLU A 52 -15.53 -10.22 -38.99
N PHE A 53 -14.40 -10.94 -38.95
CA PHE A 53 -13.08 -10.33 -38.88
C PHE A 53 -12.76 -9.44 -40.09
N ILE A 54 -13.11 -9.87 -41.31
CA ILE A 54 -12.92 -9.06 -42.52
C ILE A 54 -13.81 -7.81 -42.50
N GLU A 55 -15.05 -7.93 -42.02
CA GLU A 55 -16.03 -6.84 -42.01
C GLU A 55 -15.76 -5.80 -40.91
N PHE A 56 -15.35 -6.24 -39.71
CA PHE A 56 -15.25 -5.38 -38.52
C PHE A 56 -13.84 -5.24 -37.96
N GLY A 57 -12.86 -5.97 -38.50
CA GLY A 57 -11.48 -6.02 -37.98
C GLY A 57 -11.33 -6.80 -36.66
N LYS A 58 -12.41 -7.41 -36.16
CA LYS A 58 -12.47 -8.15 -34.90
C LYS A 58 -13.57 -9.20 -34.95
N ILE A 59 -13.54 -10.17 -34.02
CA ILE A 59 -14.54 -11.24 -33.91
C ILE A 59 -15.21 -11.10 -32.54
N ASN A 60 -16.48 -10.68 -32.49
CA ASN A 60 -17.11 -10.26 -31.24
C ASN A 60 -17.20 -11.39 -30.22
N ASN A 61 -17.32 -12.66 -30.63
CA ASN A 61 -17.33 -13.79 -29.69
C ASN A 61 -16.00 -13.96 -28.93
N PHE A 62 -14.88 -13.58 -29.54
CA PHE A 62 -13.58 -13.57 -28.86
C PHE A 62 -13.38 -12.28 -28.05
N GLU A 63 -13.99 -11.16 -28.45
CA GLU A 63 -14.08 -9.96 -27.62
C GLU A 63 -14.96 -10.16 -26.38
N ASN A 64 -15.99 -11.00 -26.47
CA ASN A 64 -16.86 -11.34 -25.33
C ASN A 64 -16.13 -12.11 -24.22
N ASN A 65 -14.97 -12.72 -24.49
CA ASN A 65 -14.15 -13.27 -23.41
C ASN A 65 -13.48 -12.17 -22.58
N ASN A 66 -13.11 -11.04 -23.19
CA ASN A 66 -12.66 -9.87 -22.44
C ASN A 66 -13.79 -9.33 -21.56
N SER A 67 -15.03 -9.31 -22.04
CA SER A 67 -16.18 -8.84 -21.24
C SER A 67 -16.49 -9.73 -20.04
N ILE A 68 -16.28 -11.05 -20.12
CA ILE A 68 -16.41 -11.96 -18.97
C ILE A 68 -15.31 -11.72 -17.93
N GLN A 69 -14.06 -11.56 -18.38
CA GLN A 69 -12.94 -11.28 -17.48
C GLN A 69 -13.08 -9.92 -16.80
N GLU A 70 -13.44 -8.88 -17.56
CA GLU A 70 -13.72 -7.54 -17.05
C GLU A 70 -14.87 -7.56 -16.05
N TYR A 71 -15.97 -8.27 -16.36
CA TYR A 71 -17.09 -8.44 -15.44
C TYR A 71 -16.69 -9.13 -14.14
N PHE A 72 -15.89 -10.21 -14.23
CA PHE A 72 -15.36 -10.90 -13.06
C PHE A 72 -14.51 -9.96 -12.21
N ILE A 73 -13.54 -9.29 -12.82
CA ILE A 73 -12.64 -8.34 -12.16
C ILE A 73 -13.44 -7.23 -11.46
N GLU A 74 -14.39 -6.62 -12.15
CA GLU A 74 -15.21 -5.53 -11.61
C GLU A 74 -16.06 -6.02 -10.44
N THR A 75 -16.70 -7.18 -10.59
CA THR A 75 -17.54 -7.78 -9.54
C THR A 75 -16.72 -8.11 -8.30
N LYS A 76 -15.52 -8.68 -8.44
CA LYS A 76 -14.66 -9.03 -7.31
C LYS A 76 -13.99 -7.82 -6.68
N LYS A 77 -13.58 -6.81 -7.47
CA LYS A 77 -13.12 -5.51 -6.96
C LYS A 77 -14.20 -4.85 -6.10
N ASN A 78 -15.44 -4.83 -6.57
CA ASN A 78 -16.56 -4.26 -5.81
C ASN A 78 -16.84 -5.06 -4.53
N LYS A 79 -16.88 -6.40 -4.60
CA LYS A 79 -17.01 -7.26 -3.41
C LYS A 79 -15.90 -7.01 -2.39
N TYR A 80 -14.65 -6.88 -2.86
CA TYR A 80 -13.50 -6.57 -2.01
C TYR A 80 -13.71 -5.25 -1.26
N ILE A 81 -14.01 -4.15 -1.97
CA ILE A 81 -14.25 -2.83 -1.34
C ILE A 81 -15.39 -2.89 -0.33
N GLN A 82 -16.49 -3.58 -0.69
CA GLN A 82 -17.66 -3.70 0.18
C GLN A 82 -17.34 -4.41 1.50
N ASN A 83 -16.43 -5.39 1.50
CA ASN A 83 -15.98 -6.03 2.74
C ASN A 83 -15.33 -5.03 3.70
N PHE A 84 -14.53 -4.07 3.21
CA PHE A 84 -13.93 -3.04 4.07
C PHE A 84 -14.92 -1.96 4.49
N LYS A 85 -15.82 -1.54 3.59
CA LYS A 85 -16.85 -0.52 3.90
C LYS A 85 -17.87 -0.99 4.93
N ASN A 86 -18.40 -2.20 4.78
CA ASN A 86 -19.48 -2.70 5.63
C ASN A 86 -19.04 -2.99 7.07
N ASN A 87 -17.75 -3.24 7.27
CA ASN A 87 -17.19 -3.52 8.60
C ASN A 87 -16.60 -2.25 9.25
N HIS A 88 -16.93 -1.04 8.76
CA HIS A 88 -16.29 0.22 9.17
C HIS A 88 -14.76 0.16 9.16
N SER A 89 -14.21 -0.70 8.30
CA SER A 89 -12.82 -1.16 8.31
C SER A 89 -12.06 -0.60 7.12
N SER A 90 -12.43 0.59 6.61
CA SER A 90 -11.58 1.24 5.61
C SER A 90 -10.19 1.35 6.21
N LEU A 91 -9.23 0.67 5.57
CA LEU A 91 -7.89 0.50 6.08
C LEU A 91 -7.21 1.86 6.25
N LYS A 92 -7.58 2.82 5.39
CA LYS A 92 -7.17 4.23 5.49
C LYS A 92 -7.64 4.91 6.78
N PHE A 93 -8.85 4.65 7.26
CA PHE A 93 -9.36 5.21 8.52
C PHE A 93 -8.92 4.39 9.74
N VAL A 94 -8.72 3.09 9.56
CA VAL A 94 -8.17 2.20 10.60
C VAL A 94 -6.66 2.44 10.80
N ALA A 95 -6.00 3.26 9.99
CA ALA A 95 -4.61 3.65 10.18
C ALA A 95 -4.31 4.30 11.55
N GLU A 96 -5.32 4.81 12.28
CA GLU A 96 -5.18 5.22 13.69
C GLU A 96 -4.92 4.02 14.63
N ASN A 97 -5.33 2.80 14.23
CA ASN A 97 -4.99 1.52 14.85
C ASN A 97 -3.98 0.77 13.97
N GLU A 98 -2.77 1.30 13.98
CA GLU A 98 -1.58 0.86 13.26
C GLU A 98 -1.40 -0.68 13.15
N TYR A 99 -1.63 -1.43 14.24
CA TYR A 99 -1.46 -2.89 14.27
C TYR A 99 -2.50 -3.67 13.43
N ILE A 100 -3.70 -3.10 13.18
CA ILE A 100 -4.70 -3.73 12.30
C ILE A 100 -4.25 -3.67 10.85
N THR A 101 -3.77 -2.49 10.44
CA THR A 101 -3.20 -2.25 9.11
C THR A 101 -1.93 -3.07 8.91
N ASP A 102 -1.07 -3.14 9.93
CA ASP A 102 0.13 -3.96 9.92
C ASP A 102 -0.19 -5.44 9.72
N PHE A 103 -1.13 -5.99 10.51
CA PHE A 103 -1.59 -7.37 10.34
C PHE A 103 -2.17 -7.62 8.93
N TYR A 104 -2.96 -6.68 8.40
CA TYR A 104 -3.54 -6.83 7.06
C TYR A 104 -2.46 -7.03 5.98
N PHE A 105 -1.42 -6.19 5.99
CA PHE A 105 -0.34 -6.30 5.00
C PHE A 105 0.61 -7.47 5.29
N TYR A 106 0.82 -7.82 6.55
CA TYR A 106 1.48 -9.07 6.96
C TYR A 106 0.76 -10.28 6.36
N PHE A 107 -0.57 -10.34 6.50
CA PHE A 107 -1.41 -11.42 5.98
C PHE A 107 -1.29 -11.55 4.45
N LEU A 108 -1.40 -10.44 3.70
CA LEU A 108 -1.25 -10.44 2.24
C LEU A 108 0.15 -10.87 1.78
N THR A 109 1.19 -10.44 2.48
CA THR A 109 2.58 -10.80 2.14
C THR A 109 2.85 -12.28 2.45
N ASN A 110 2.29 -12.82 3.53
CA ASN A 110 2.37 -14.25 3.80
C ASN A 110 1.61 -15.10 2.78
N LEU A 111 0.45 -14.62 2.30
CA LEU A 111 -0.23 -15.24 1.16
C LEU A 111 0.67 -15.32 -0.08
N LYS A 112 1.42 -14.25 -0.38
CA LYS A 112 2.39 -14.21 -1.48
C LYS A 112 3.52 -15.25 -1.35
N ASN A 113 3.87 -15.67 -0.13
CA ASN A 113 5.01 -16.58 0.10
C ASN A 113 4.62 -18.06 0.11
N LYS A 114 3.34 -18.42 -0.08
CA LYS A 114 2.86 -19.82 -0.05
C LYS A 114 3.15 -20.57 -1.37
N LYS A 115 3.81 -21.74 -1.27
CA LYS A 115 4.29 -22.56 -2.40
C LYS A 115 3.20 -22.98 -3.40
N ASN A 116 1.96 -23.23 -2.94
CA ASN A 116 0.86 -23.70 -3.80
C ASN A 116 -0.15 -22.60 -4.15
N PHE A 117 0.19 -21.34 -3.89
CA PHE A 117 -0.59 -20.19 -4.36
C PHE A 117 -0.18 -19.77 -5.79
N PHE A 118 0.98 -20.26 -6.25
CA PHE A 118 1.71 -19.76 -7.43
C PHE A 118 2.19 -20.82 -8.43
N SER A 119 1.57 -22.00 -8.59
CA SER A 119 2.06 -22.92 -9.64
C SER A 119 2.01 -22.21 -11.01
N THR A 120 3.21 -22.05 -11.58
CA THR A 120 3.51 -21.33 -12.82
C THR A 120 3.40 -22.23 -14.04
N THR A 121 2.90 -23.45 -13.86
CA THR A 121 2.73 -24.43 -14.91
C THR A 121 1.24 -24.53 -15.20
N ASP A 122 0.85 -24.29 -16.45
CA ASP A 122 -0.51 -24.48 -16.97
C ASP A 122 -1.02 -25.94 -16.82
N TYR A 123 -0.25 -26.84 -16.19
CA TYR A 123 -0.44 -28.28 -16.10
C TYR A 123 0.25 -28.87 -14.86
N GLU A 124 -0.13 -28.46 -13.64
CA GLU A 124 0.07 -29.32 -12.47
C GLU A 124 -1.28 -29.63 -11.82
N TYR A 125 -1.72 -30.86 -12.10
CA TYR A 125 -2.95 -31.50 -11.63
C TYR A 125 -2.88 -31.87 -10.12
N GLU A 126 -2.08 -31.14 -9.33
CA GLU A 126 -1.88 -31.38 -7.90
C GLU A 126 -2.37 -30.19 -7.07
N SER A 127 -3.67 -29.98 -7.18
CA SER A 127 -4.63 -29.68 -6.11
C SER A 127 -5.64 -28.65 -6.61
N TYR A 128 -6.89 -29.08 -6.77
CA TYR A 128 -8.04 -28.20 -6.99
C TYR A 128 -8.32 -27.24 -5.81
N PHE A 129 -7.38 -27.12 -4.86
CA PHE A 129 -7.50 -26.36 -3.64
C PHE A 129 -6.45 -25.26 -3.65
N ILE A 130 -6.88 -24.02 -3.88
CA ILE A 130 -6.11 -22.84 -3.49
C ILE A 130 -5.82 -23.02 -1.99
N GLU A 131 -4.54 -23.12 -1.62
CA GLU A 131 -4.12 -23.26 -0.22
C GLU A 131 -4.60 -22.01 0.53
N ARG A 132 -5.73 -22.12 1.25
CA ARG A 132 -6.27 -21.03 2.04
C ARG A 132 -5.31 -20.79 3.19
N TYR A 133 -4.80 -19.56 3.30
CA TYR A 133 -4.14 -19.16 4.53
C TYR A 133 -5.23 -18.88 5.57
N ASP A 134 -5.30 -19.76 6.57
CA ASP A 134 -6.25 -19.65 7.67
C ASP A 134 -6.00 -18.35 8.43
N PHE A 135 -6.98 -17.46 8.41
CA PHE A 135 -6.94 -16.17 9.09
C PHE A 135 -6.68 -16.29 10.59
N ASN A 136 -7.32 -17.26 11.27
CA ASN A 136 -7.17 -17.42 12.71
C ASN A 136 -5.76 -17.86 13.07
N LYS A 137 -5.20 -18.75 12.23
CA LYS A 137 -3.80 -19.15 12.36
C LYS A 137 -2.87 -17.97 12.11
N ALA A 138 -3.07 -17.23 11.01
CA ALA A 138 -2.26 -16.07 10.67
C ALA A 138 -2.27 -15.01 11.77
N LEU A 139 -3.45 -14.73 12.34
CA LEU A 139 -3.62 -13.79 13.45
C LEU A 139 -2.90 -14.28 14.71
N SER A 140 -3.04 -15.56 15.04
CA SER A 140 -2.35 -16.14 16.19
C SER A 140 -0.83 -16.06 16.02
N ASP A 141 -0.32 -16.47 14.86
CA ASP A 141 1.11 -16.42 14.52
C ASP A 141 1.64 -14.97 14.64
N TYR A 142 0.93 -13.99 14.08
CA TYR A 142 1.28 -12.57 14.17
C TYR A 142 1.34 -12.05 15.62
N ILE A 143 0.32 -12.37 16.44
CA ILE A 143 0.27 -11.92 17.84
C ILE A 143 1.40 -12.56 18.65
N PHE A 144 1.68 -13.85 18.43
CA PHE A 144 2.76 -14.54 19.14
C PHE A 144 4.15 -14.04 18.70
N GLU A 145 4.37 -13.78 17.41
CA GLU A 145 5.61 -13.20 16.92
C GLU A 145 5.90 -11.84 17.56
N ASN A 146 4.89 -10.96 17.63
CA ASN A 146 5.04 -9.65 18.27
C ASN A 146 5.26 -9.75 19.78
N GLN A 147 4.52 -10.64 20.45
CA GLN A 147 4.72 -10.89 21.88
C GLN A 147 6.11 -11.45 22.17
N GLN A 148 6.63 -12.33 21.31
CA GLN A 148 7.98 -12.89 21.47
C GLN A 148 9.06 -11.80 21.37
N LYS A 149 8.91 -10.83 20.45
CA LYS A 149 9.82 -9.68 20.33
C LYS A 149 9.84 -8.82 21.60
N GLU A 150 8.69 -8.60 22.21
CA GLU A 150 8.59 -7.87 23.48
C GLU A 150 9.28 -8.59 24.64
N PHE A 151 9.23 -9.93 24.64
CA PHE A 151 9.93 -10.76 25.62
C PHE A 151 11.41 -11.01 25.30
N GLU A 152 11.93 -10.53 24.17
CA GLU A 152 13.37 -10.56 23.92
C GLU A 152 14.10 -9.78 25.00
N LYS A 153 15.11 -10.41 25.62
CA LYS A 153 15.79 -9.90 26.81
C LYS A 153 16.16 -8.42 26.70
N LYS A 154 16.73 -8.02 25.56
CA LYS A 154 17.16 -6.64 25.30
C LYS A 154 15.98 -5.66 25.35
N ASN A 155 14.88 -5.97 24.66
CA ASN A 155 13.70 -5.10 24.58
C ASN A 155 13.00 -5.03 25.93
N PHE A 156 12.87 -6.18 26.61
CA PHE A 156 12.26 -6.27 27.93
C PHE A 156 13.05 -5.45 28.98
N GLU A 157 14.39 -5.54 28.97
CA GLU A 157 15.24 -4.75 29.87
C GLU A 157 15.17 -3.25 29.58
N ILE A 158 15.12 -2.84 28.31
CA ILE A 158 14.93 -1.44 27.91
C ILE A 158 13.60 -0.90 28.44
N ARG A 159 12.52 -1.68 28.27
CA ARG A 159 11.17 -1.27 28.69
C ARG A 159 11.06 -1.21 30.22
N LEU A 160 11.70 -2.13 30.93
CA LEU A 160 11.79 -2.10 32.39
C LEU A 160 12.60 -0.88 32.89
N LEU A 161 13.68 -0.51 32.21
CA LEU A 161 14.44 0.70 32.51
C LEU A 161 13.59 1.96 32.31
N PHE A 162 12.84 2.04 31.22
CA PHE A 162 11.92 3.15 30.97
C PHE A 162 10.88 3.31 32.07
N ILE A 163 10.25 2.20 32.52
CA ILE A 163 9.30 2.20 33.64
C ILE A 163 9.95 2.71 34.93
N LYS A 164 11.22 2.34 35.17
CA LYS A 164 11.97 2.83 36.32
C LYS A 164 12.17 4.34 36.25
N GLU A 165 12.63 4.85 35.11
CA GLU A 165 12.87 6.29 34.88
C GLU A 165 11.58 7.09 35.01
N GLU A 166 10.46 6.58 34.47
CA GLU A 166 9.14 7.23 34.56
C GLU A 166 8.66 7.33 36.01
N LYS A 167 8.74 6.23 36.79
CA LYS A 167 8.35 6.24 38.21
C LYS A 167 9.26 7.10 39.07
N GLU A 168 10.55 7.16 38.75
CA GLU A 168 11.51 8.03 39.43
C GLU A 168 11.17 9.51 39.14
N ALA A 169 10.85 9.86 37.90
CA ALA A 169 10.41 11.19 37.51
C ALA A 169 9.08 11.61 38.16
N GLU A 170 8.09 10.72 38.21
CA GLU A 170 6.82 10.94 38.91
C GLU A 170 7.05 11.19 40.41
N HIS A 171 7.96 10.43 41.02
CA HIS A 171 8.33 10.59 42.41
C HIS A 171 9.03 11.94 42.68
N GLU A 172 9.98 12.34 41.83
CA GLU A 172 10.63 13.65 41.92
C GLU A 172 9.62 14.80 41.76
N TYR A 173 8.69 14.66 40.82
CA TYR A 173 7.64 15.65 40.59
C TYR A 173 6.75 15.79 41.83
N PHE A 174 6.33 14.66 42.41
CA PHE A 174 5.55 14.65 43.65
C PHE A 174 6.28 15.31 44.83
N ILE A 175 7.60 15.07 44.99
CA ILE A 175 8.40 15.75 46.02
C ILE A 175 8.41 17.26 45.79
N LYS A 176 8.68 17.71 44.55
CA LYS A 176 8.69 19.13 44.18
C LYS A 176 7.35 19.80 44.49
N ASP A 177 6.24 19.17 44.12
CA ASP A 177 4.89 19.65 44.41
C ASP A 177 4.67 19.80 45.93
N ILE A 178 5.04 18.80 46.74
CA ILE A 178 4.91 18.88 48.20
C ILE A 178 5.72 20.05 48.77
N GLU A 179 6.95 20.26 48.30
CA GLU A 179 7.82 21.34 48.75
C GLU A 179 7.27 22.73 48.38
N GLU A 180 6.61 22.86 47.22
CA GLU A 180 5.97 24.09 46.75
C GLU A 180 4.66 24.42 47.47
N PHE A 181 3.81 23.42 47.75
CA PHE A 181 2.51 23.61 48.41
C PHE A 181 2.60 23.72 49.95
N PHE A 182 3.67 23.24 50.58
CA PHE A 182 3.85 23.31 52.04
C PHE A 182 5.15 24.03 52.49
N PRO A 183 5.40 25.29 52.09
CA PRO A 183 6.65 25.99 52.43
C PRO A 183 6.79 26.34 53.93
N GLN A 184 5.72 26.21 54.73
CA GLN A 184 5.63 26.80 56.08
C GLN A 184 5.66 25.85 57.29
N GLN A 185 6.04 24.57 57.17
CA GLN A 185 6.34 23.77 58.38
C GLN A 185 7.78 24.02 58.86
N LYS A 186 7.99 25.17 59.53
CA LYS A 186 9.24 25.57 60.22
C LYS A 186 9.39 24.93 61.61
N ASN A 187 9.30 23.60 61.71
CA ASN A 187 9.76 22.86 62.89
C ASN A 187 10.82 21.86 62.41
N GLU A 188 12.10 22.16 62.69
CA GLU A 188 13.29 21.47 62.17
C GLU A 188 13.27 19.95 62.41
N THR A 189 12.67 19.48 63.50
CA THR A 189 12.66 18.06 63.89
C THR A 189 11.67 17.18 63.13
N LYS A 190 10.60 17.74 62.53
CA LYS A 190 9.67 17.00 61.66
C LYS A 190 10.07 17.04 60.19
N LYS A 191 10.91 18.01 59.81
CA LYS A 191 11.45 18.15 58.46
C LYS A 191 12.35 16.98 58.10
N ASP A 192 13.20 16.55 59.03
CA ASP A 192 14.14 15.47 58.77
C ASP A 192 13.43 14.11 58.69
N GLU A 193 12.39 13.85 59.49
CA GLU A 193 11.61 12.60 59.39
C GLU A 193 10.72 12.52 58.14
N ILE A 194 10.14 13.64 57.70
CA ILE A 194 9.31 13.67 56.48
C ILE A 194 10.19 13.69 55.21
N LYS A 195 11.34 14.38 55.24
CA LYS A 195 12.33 14.33 54.15
C LYS A 195 13.03 12.97 54.06
N LEU A 196 13.42 12.34 55.17
CA LEU A 196 14.00 10.98 55.12
C LEU A 196 12.99 9.92 54.64
N LYS A 197 11.71 10.02 55.02
CA LYS A 197 10.70 9.03 54.61
C LYS A 197 10.21 9.18 53.17
N ASN A 198 10.30 10.38 52.60
CA ASN A 198 9.80 10.66 51.25
C ASN A 198 10.88 10.69 50.17
N ASN A 199 12.17 10.70 50.51
CA ASN A 199 13.26 10.81 49.53
C ASN A 199 13.79 9.47 49.01
N ASP A 200 13.48 8.35 49.65
CA ASP A 200 14.01 7.04 49.23
C ASP A 200 13.04 6.38 48.23
N PHE A 201 13.21 6.72 46.95
CA PHE A 201 12.58 5.97 45.85
C PHE A 201 13.02 4.51 45.90
N ASN A 202 12.08 3.60 46.15
CA ASN A 202 12.33 2.16 46.16
C ASN A 202 11.65 1.49 44.95
N PHE A 203 12.46 1.07 43.98
CA PHE A 203 12.00 0.35 42.80
C PHE A 203 12.00 -1.16 43.04
N ASP A 204 10.81 -1.74 43.20
CA ASP A 204 10.63 -3.20 43.32
C ASP A 204 10.69 -3.86 41.94
N GLU A 205 11.90 -4.17 41.48
CA GLU A 205 12.16 -4.70 40.15
C GLU A 205 11.39 -6.00 39.86
N GLU A 206 11.28 -6.91 40.83
CA GLU A 206 10.57 -8.19 40.64
C GLU A 206 9.06 -7.98 40.43
N LYS A 207 8.45 -7.09 41.21
CA LYS A 207 7.04 -6.73 41.03
C LYS A 207 6.82 -6.05 39.69
N GLU A 208 7.69 -5.13 39.27
CA GLU A 208 7.53 -4.43 37.99
C GLU A 208 7.75 -5.36 36.80
N LYS A 209 8.65 -6.35 36.89
CA LYS A 209 8.75 -7.41 35.87
C LYS A 209 7.43 -8.18 35.71
N GLN A 210 6.79 -8.56 36.81
CA GLN A 210 5.49 -9.24 36.76
C GLN A 210 4.39 -8.36 36.17
N ASN A 211 4.36 -7.08 36.54
CA ASN A 211 3.43 -6.11 35.96
C ASN A 211 3.64 -5.97 34.45
N LEU A 212 4.89 -5.82 34.00
CA LEU A 212 5.23 -5.68 32.58
C LEU A 212 4.84 -6.94 31.78
N ILE A 213 5.08 -8.14 32.30
CA ILE A 213 4.62 -9.39 31.65
C ILE A 213 3.10 -9.38 31.48
N LYS A 214 2.36 -8.98 32.53
CA LYS A 214 0.91 -8.91 32.49
C LYS A 214 0.42 -7.86 31.48
N GLU A 215 1.05 -6.69 31.45
CA GLU A 215 0.75 -5.62 30.49
C GLU A 215 0.95 -6.08 29.04
N ILE A 216 2.08 -6.75 28.74
CA ILE A 216 2.36 -7.29 27.42
C ILE A 216 1.27 -8.30 27.00
N ILE A 217 0.89 -9.21 27.90
CA ILE A 217 -0.17 -10.20 27.62
C ILE A 217 -1.52 -9.54 27.38
N GLU A 218 -1.94 -8.61 28.24
CA GLU A 218 -3.21 -7.88 28.11
C GLU A 218 -3.24 -7.05 26.83
N HIS A 219 -2.12 -6.42 26.46
CA HIS A 219 -1.99 -5.67 25.22
C HIS A 219 -2.14 -6.59 23.99
N SER A 220 -1.45 -7.73 23.96
CA SER A 220 -1.58 -8.73 22.89
C SER A 220 -3.01 -9.26 22.75
N GLN A 221 -3.72 -9.49 23.87
CA GLN A 221 -5.13 -9.91 23.84
C GLN A 221 -6.04 -8.85 23.23
N LYS A 222 -5.86 -7.57 23.60
CA LYS A 222 -6.62 -6.46 23.00
C LYS A 222 -6.34 -6.34 21.51
N GLN A 223 -5.07 -6.45 21.09
CA GLN A 223 -4.69 -6.46 19.68
C GLN A 223 -5.38 -7.59 18.90
N PHE A 224 -5.35 -8.81 19.44
CA PHE A 224 -6.03 -9.96 18.84
C PHE A 224 -7.52 -9.66 18.61
N GLU A 225 -8.22 -9.22 19.66
CA GLU A 225 -9.67 -8.95 19.59
C GLU A 225 -9.98 -7.83 18.59
N HIS A 226 -9.21 -6.74 18.62
CA HIS A 226 -9.40 -5.62 17.71
C HIS A 226 -9.17 -6.02 16.25
N ILE A 227 -8.09 -6.74 15.95
CA ILE A 227 -7.82 -7.23 14.59
C ILE A 227 -8.93 -8.17 14.14
N TYR A 228 -9.33 -9.11 15.00
CA TYR A 228 -10.39 -10.05 14.69
C TYR A 228 -11.70 -9.32 14.36
N ASN A 229 -12.10 -8.34 15.17
CA ASN A 229 -13.35 -7.61 14.97
C ASN A 229 -13.37 -6.82 13.64
N HIS A 230 -12.22 -6.33 13.17
CA HIS A 230 -12.15 -5.55 11.94
C HIS A 230 -11.91 -6.41 10.69
N LEU A 231 -11.14 -7.50 10.80
CA LEU A 231 -10.66 -8.27 9.64
C LEU A 231 -11.17 -9.70 9.58
N SER A 232 -12.01 -10.15 10.52
CA SER A 232 -12.61 -11.50 10.49
C SER A 232 -13.44 -11.80 9.24
N PHE A 233 -13.88 -10.79 8.49
CA PHE A 233 -14.54 -11.01 7.20
C PHE A 233 -13.63 -11.76 6.20
N ILE A 234 -12.31 -11.68 6.33
CA ILE A 234 -11.34 -12.39 5.49
C ILE A 234 -11.56 -13.91 5.56
N GLN A 235 -12.01 -14.42 6.71
CA GLN A 235 -12.37 -15.83 6.92
C GLN A 235 -13.46 -16.31 5.95
N HIS A 236 -14.27 -15.38 5.45
CA HIS A 236 -15.42 -15.64 4.59
C HIS A 236 -15.12 -15.42 3.10
N TRP A 237 -13.85 -15.17 2.73
CA TRP A 237 -13.45 -15.09 1.33
C TRP A 237 -13.63 -16.44 0.63
N ASP A 238 -14.40 -16.42 -0.46
CA ASP A 238 -14.63 -17.57 -1.32
C ASP A 238 -13.44 -17.80 -2.27
N ASN A 239 -13.45 -18.91 -2.99
CA ASN A 239 -12.35 -19.27 -3.91
C ASN A 239 -12.15 -18.21 -5.00
N ASP A 240 -13.22 -17.59 -5.47
CA ASP A 240 -13.11 -16.52 -6.47
C ASP A 240 -12.44 -15.26 -5.91
N MET A 241 -12.71 -14.94 -4.65
CA MET A 241 -12.07 -13.81 -3.96
C MET A 241 -10.58 -14.10 -3.78
N TYR A 242 -10.21 -15.31 -3.34
CA TYR A 242 -8.80 -15.73 -3.29
C TYR A 242 -8.14 -15.71 -4.68
N PHE A 243 -8.84 -16.12 -5.73
CA PHE A 243 -8.36 -16.03 -7.11
C PHE A 243 -8.12 -14.58 -7.53
N PHE A 244 -9.04 -13.68 -7.20
CA PHE A 244 -8.89 -12.24 -7.46
C PHE A 244 -7.72 -11.63 -6.68
N ILE A 245 -7.55 -11.96 -5.39
CA ILE A 245 -6.38 -11.54 -4.61
C ILE A 245 -5.08 -12.07 -5.23
N ASN A 246 -5.07 -13.31 -5.72
CA ASN A 246 -3.91 -13.85 -6.43
C ASN A 246 -3.59 -13.06 -7.70
N PHE A 247 -4.61 -12.72 -8.49
CA PHE A 247 -4.45 -11.86 -9.66
C PHE A 247 -3.84 -10.49 -9.29
N LEU A 248 -4.32 -9.87 -8.20
CA LEU A 248 -3.76 -8.61 -7.70
C LEU A 248 -2.29 -8.77 -7.29
N ILE A 249 -1.96 -9.80 -6.51
CA ILE A 249 -0.59 -10.06 -6.06
C ILE A 249 0.35 -10.27 -7.26
N LYS A 250 -0.03 -11.09 -8.25
CA LYS A 250 0.78 -11.36 -9.45
C LYS A 250 1.01 -10.12 -10.31
N THR A 251 0.07 -9.19 -10.28
CA THR A 251 0.15 -7.93 -11.04
C THR A 251 0.71 -6.79 -10.20
N ASP A 252 1.27 -7.05 -9.02
CA ASP A 252 1.78 -6.00 -8.10
C ASP A 252 0.70 -4.94 -7.82
N PHE A 253 -0.55 -5.38 -7.67
CA PHE A 253 -1.74 -4.54 -7.42
C PHE A 253 -1.97 -3.44 -8.47
N GLU A 254 -1.52 -3.64 -9.71
CA GLU A 254 -1.63 -2.66 -10.80
C GLU A 254 -3.07 -2.17 -11.03
N LEU A 255 -4.04 -3.08 -10.92
CA LEU A 255 -5.47 -2.75 -11.03
C LEU A 255 -5.90 -1.71 -10.00
N PHE A 256 -5.36 -1.77 -8.78
CA PHE A 256 -5.71 -0.85 -7.70
C PHE A 256 -5.00 0.50 -7.87
N ILE A 257 -3.73 0.48 -8.27
CA ILE A 257 -2.94 1.70 -8.55
C ILE A 257 -3.64 2.58 -9.59
N ASN A 258 -4.20 1.96 -10.64
CA ASN A 258 -4.81 2.66 -11.75
C ASN A 258 -6.33 2.88 -11.58
N SER A 259 -6.91 2.51 -10.44
CA SER A 259 -8.36 2.54 -10.23
C SER A 259 -8.94 3.95 -10.03
N GLY A 260 -8.11 4.91 -9.64
CA GLY A 260 -8.56 6.25 -9.19
C GLY A 260 -9.25 6.25 -7.82
N ASP A 261 -9.35 5.11 -7.15
CA ASP A 261 -9.93 4.97 -5.82
C ASP A 261 -8.83 5.08 -4.74
N ASP A 262 -9.06 5.99 -3.79
CA ASP A 262 -8.09 6.35 -2.75
C ASP A 262 -7.85 5.21 -1.75
N GLU A 263 -8.86 4.39 -1.46
CA GLU A 263 -8.72 3.22 -0.61
C GLU A 263 -7.88 2.18 -1.34
N LEU A 264 -8.28 1.80 -2.57
CA LEU A 264 -7.55 0.80 -3.34
C LEU A 264 -6.07 1.17 -3.55
N LEU A 265 -5.78 2.45 -3.80
CA LEU A 265 -4.40 2.94 -3.88
C LEU A 265 -3.63 2.69 -2.58
N TYR A 266 -4.24 2.94 -1.41
CA TYR A 266 -3.63 2.68 -0.11
C TYR A 266 -3.28 1.19 0.06
N HIS A 267 -4.21 0.29 -0.31
CA HIS A 267 -3.96 -1.14 -0.27
C HIS A 267 -2.81 -1.57 -1.19
N ALA A 268 -2.72 -0.99 -2.39
CA ALA A 268 -1.64 -1.29 -3.33
C ALA A 268 -0.26 -0.85 -2.81
N ILE A 269 -0.18 0.37 -2.27
CA ILE A 269 1.06 0.90 -1.67
C ILE A 269 1.49 0.02 -0.50
N GLY A 270 0.58 -0.29 0.41
CA GLY A 270 0.93 -1.09 1.59
C GLY A 270 1.36 -2.51 1.24
N PHE A 271 0.71 -3.16 0.27
CA PHE A 271 1.18 -4.45 -0.22
C PHE A 271 2.61 -4.39 -0.78
N LEU A 272 2.93 -3.34 -1.57
CA LEU A 272 4.26 -3.18 -2.17
C LEU A 272 5.34 -2.91 -1.12
N VAL A 273 5.05 -2.05 -0.14
CA VAL A 273 5.95 -1.79 0.99
C VAL A 273 6.23 -3.07 1.78
N TYR A 274 5.20 -3.83 2.16
CA TYR A 274 5.40 -5.05 2.95
C TYR A 274 6.04 -6.18 2.15
N SER A 275 5.77 -6.25 0.85
CA SER A 275 6.39 -7.20 -0.06
C SER A 275 7.89 -6.99 -0.27
N ASN A 276 8.39 -5.79 -0.02
CA ASN A 276 9.79 -5.44 -0.21
C ASN A 276 10.53 -5.52 1.13
N ASN A 277 11.42 -6.50 1.26
CA ASN A 277 12.15 -6.78 2.51
C ASN A 277 13.37 -5.87 2.76
N ASN A 278 13.47 -4.74 2.06
CA ASN A 278 14.69 -3.93 2.06
C ASN A 278 14.74 -2.85 3.14
N PHE A 279 13.66 -2.64 3.89
CA PHE A 279 13.67 -1.68 5.00
C PHE A 279 14.53 -2.25 6.13
N LYS A 280 15.67 -1.62 6.41
CA LYS A 280 16.45 -1.96 7.61
C LYS A 280 15.67 -1.47 8.82
N GLU A 281 15.76 -2.20 9.94
CA GLU A 281 15.21 -1.76 11.23
C GLU A 281 15.74 -0.37 11.63
N GLU A 282 16.91 0.03 11.12
CA GLU A 282 17.56 1.32 11.35
C GLU A 282 17.04 2.46 10.44
N ASP A 283 16.44 2.15 9.28
CA ASP A 283 15.86 3.15 8.34
C ASP A 283 14.45 3.61 8.78
N ILE A 284 13.95 2.99 9.85
CA ILE A 284 12.63 3.14 10.42
C ILE A 284 12.77 4.06 11.64
N LEU A 285 12.70 5.38 11.42
CA LEU A 285 12.64 6.36 12.52
C LEU A 285 11.34 6.24 13.36
N CYS A 286 10.35 5.51 12.86
CA CYS A 286 9.09 5.19 13.52
C CYS A 286 8.91 3.68 13.40
N ASP A 287 8.97 2.89 14.48
CA ASP A 287 8.92 1.40 14.59
C ASP A 287 7.84 0.63 13.78
N ASN A 288 7.17 1.26 12.83
CA ASN A 288 6.03 0.76 12.10
C ASN A 288 6.12 1.01 10.58
N LYS A 289 6.17 -0.07 9.79
CA LYS A 289 6.06 -0.04 8.32
C LYS A 289 4.77 0.66 7.84
N VAL A 290 3.70 0.69 8.64
CA VAL A 290 2.48 1.46 8.33
C VAL A 290 2.76 2.95 8.22
N SER A 291 3.69 3.52 8.99
CA SER A 291 4.10 4.93 8.85
C SER A 291 4.68 5.20 7.46
N VAL A 292 5.51 4.28 6.95
CA VAL A 292 6.05 4.37 5.58
C VAL A 292 4.93 4.30 4.54
N VAL A 293 3.96 3.40 4.72
CA VAL A 293 2.77 3.32 3.85
C VAL A 293 2.01 4.64 3.85
N ASN A 294 1.76 5.22 5.02
CA ASN A 294 1.07 6.48 5.19
C ASN A 294 1.82 7.62 4.48
N GLU A 295 3.13 7.72 4.65
CA GLU A 295 3.93 8.80 4.05
C GLU A 295 3.96 8.72 2.51
N ILE A 296 4.09 7.52 1.96
CA ILE A 296 4.02 7.29 0.51
C ILE A 296 2.62 7.61 -0.02
N TYR A 297 1.58 7.13 0.67
CA TYR A 297 0.19 7.38 0.31
C TYR A 297 -0.13 8.88 0.31
N GLU A 298 0.24 9.62 1.36
CA GLU A 298 0.01 11.05 1.45
C GLU A 298 0.66 11.82 0.31
N TYR A 299 1.87 11.42 -0.09
CA TYR A 299 2.54 12.00 -1.26
C TYR A 299 1.71 11.80 -2.53
N PHE A 300 1.31 10.56 -2.84
CA PHE A 300 0.57 10.28 -4.07
C PHE A 300 -0.86 10.84 -4.05
N ASN A 301 -1.48 10.91 -2.89
CA ASN A 301 -2.81 11.52 -2.75
C ASN A 301 -2.77 13.03 -3.06
N LYS A 302 -1.69 13.73 -2.69
CA LYS A 302 -1.45 15.13 -3.07
C LYS A 302 -1.05 15.30 -4.54
N ASN A 303 -0.53 14.23 -5.16
CA ASN A 303 0.10 14.24 -6.49
C ASN A 303 -0.53 13.19 -7.42
N LYS A 304 -1.86 13.17 -7.53
CA LYS A 304 -2.60 12.10 -8.22
C LYS A 304 -2.18 11.89 -9.68
N ASN A 305 -1.72 12.94 -10.35
CA ASN A 305 -1.22 12.91 -11.73
C ASN A 305 0.14 12.20 -11.89
N GLU A 306 0.86 11.96 -10.80
CA GLU A 306 2.17 11.31 -10.79
C GLU A 306 2.10 9.82 -10.39
N ILE A 307 0.90 9.32 -10.07
CA ILE A 307 0.69 7.92 -9.69
C ILE A 307 1.15 7.02 -10.85
N ASN A 308 2.16 6.21 -10.56
CA ASN A 308 2.74 5.26 -11.50
C ASN A 308 3.28 4.05 -10.75
N LYS A 309 2.92 2.85 -11.19
CA LYS A 309 3.35 1.58 -10.59
C LYS A 309 4.87 1.48 -10.41
N LYS A 310 5.65 1.86 -11.42
CA LYS A 310 7.12 1.82 -11.36
C LYS A 310 7.64 2.75 -10.27
N LEU A 311 7.11 3.97 -10.20
CA LEU A 311 7.52 4.96 -9.21
C LEU A 311 7.16 4.51 -7.79
N ILE A 312 5.94 4.02 -7.57
CA ILE A 312 5.51 3.47 -6.26
C ILE A 312 6.42 2.31 -5.87
N LYS A 313 6.72 1.39 -6.79
CA LYS A 313 7.60 0.25 -6.54
C LYS A 313 9.03 0.68 -6.23
N ASP A 314 9.56 1.68 -6.94
CA ASP A 314 10.89 2.23 -6.72
C ASP A 314 10.99 2.84 -5.31
N ILE A 315 10.00 3.62 -4.89
CA ILE A 315 9.91 4.21 -3.55
C ILE A 315 9.68 3.15 -2.47
N SER A 316 8.81 2.16 -2.74
CA SER A 316 8.54 1.07 -1.80
C SER A 316 9.73 0.12 -1.64
N SER A 317 10.74 0.20 -2.51
CA SER A 317 11.97 -0.59 -2.40
C SER A 317 13.12 0.18 -1.75
N ASP A 318 13.03 1.51 -1.74
CA ASP A 318 14.03 2.44 -1.27
C ASP A 318 13.33 3.74 -0.85
N PHE A 319 13.06 3.85 0.45
CA PHE A 319 12.28 4.95 1.01
C PHE A 319 12.96 6.30 0.85
N GLU A 320 14.30 6.34 0.80
CA GLU A 320 15.06 7.58 0.64
C GLU A 320 14.67 8.32 -0.64
N LYS A 321 14.29 7.57 -1.69
CA LYS A 321 13.76 8.13 -2.93
C LYS A 321 12.53 9.01 -2.70
N LEU A 322 11.67 8.71 -1.73
CA LEU A 322 10.52 9.56 -1.43
C LEU A 322 10.98 10.97 -1.04
N TYR A 323 12.01 11.08 -0.20
CA TYR A 323 12.56 12.38 0.18
C TYR A 323 13.20 13.10 -1.01
N GLU A 324 13.90 12.37 -1.88
CA GLU A 324 14.43 12.94 -3.12
C GLU A 324 13.31 13.46 -4.03
N PHE A 325 12.22 12.71 -4.20
CA PHE A 325 11.05 13.13 -4.98
C PHE A 325 10.36 14.34 -4.38
N LYS A 326 10.16 14.38 -3.06
CA LYS A 326 9.61 15.55 -2.34
C LYS A 326 10.47 16.80 -2.56
N LYS A 327 11.80 16.68 -2.44
CA LYS A 327 12.75 17.78 -2.69
C LYS A 327 12.71 18.23 -4.15
N TYR A 328 12.74 17.29 -5.09
CA TYR A 328 12.64 17.56 -6.52
C TYR A 328 11.37 18.34 -6.85
N LYS A 329 10.22 17.89 -6.33
CA LYS A 329 8.93 18.52 -6.58
C LYS A 329 8.89 19.95 -6.06
N LYS A 330 9.32 20.17 -4.81
CA LYS A 330 9.41 21.49 -4.19
C LYS A 330 10.23 22.46 -5.04
N ILE A 331 11.40 22.03 -5.52
CA ILE A 331 12.26 22.84 -6.39
C ILE A 331 11.59 23.07 -7.75
N SER A 332 11.01 22.04 -8.37
CA SER A 332 10.38 22.14 -9.68
C SER A 332 9.18 23.10 -9.68
N GLU A 333 8.38 23.11 -8.61
CA GLU A 333 7.23 24.00 -8.46
C GLU A 333 7.68 25.46 -8.28
N TYR A 334 8.70 25.69 -7.44
CA TYR A 334 9.31 27.01 -7.30
C TYR A 334 9.86 27.54 -8.63
N LEU A 335 10.62 26.71 -9.36
CA LEU A 335 11.17 27.06 -10.66
C LEU A 335 10.07 27.45 -11.66
N LYS A 336 8.96 26.70 -11.69
CA LYS A 336 7.77 27.07 -12.49
C LYS A 336 7.19 28.42 -12.08
N LYS A 337 7.04 28.70 -10.78
CA LYS A 337 6.52 30.00 -10.29
C LYS A 337 7.38 31.19 -10.71
N ILE A 338 8.69 31.01 -10.83
CA ILE A 338 9.64 32.05 -11.27
C ILE A 338 9.94 32.01 -12.77
N ASN A 339 9.19 31.23 -13.56
CA ASN A 339 9.40 31.04 -15.01
C ASN A 339 10.83 30.63 -15.40
N LYS A 340 11.44 29.77 -14.57
CA LYS A 340 12.76 29.20 -14.84
C LYS A 340 12.61 27.71 -15.14
N GLU A 341 13.25 27.24 -16.19
CA GLU A 341 13.26 25.81 -16.53
C GLU A 341 14.66 25.24 -16.25
N LEU A 342 14.68 24.13 -15.52
CA LEU A 342 15.86 23.29 -15.34
C LEU A 342 15.48 21.86 -15.70
N SER A 343 16.42 21.14 -16.32
CA SER A 343 16.27 19.71 -16.59
C SER A 343 16.17 18.90 -15.29
N LYS A 344 15.67 17.67 -15.40
CA LYS A 344 15.55 16.76 -14.25
C LYS A 344 16.92 16.49 -13.62
N GLU A 345 17.94 16.29 -14.46
CA GLU A 345 19.32 16.03 -14.06
C GLU A 345 19.95 17.23 -13.33
N GLU A 346 19.64 18.46 -13.74
CA GLU A 346 20.13 19.67 -13.08
C GLU A 346 19.51 19.85 -11.69
N ILE A 347 18.21 19.55 -11.53
CA ILE A 347 17.56 19.59 -10.22
C ILE A 347 18.14 18.51 -9.31
N TYR A 348 18.39 17.28 -9.80
CA TYR A 348 19.04 16.26 -8.99
C TYR A 348 20.46 16.64 -8.56
N LYS A 349 21.23 17.31 -9.43
CA LYS A 349 22.53 17.87 -9.03
C LYS A 349 22.40 18.88 -7.89
N ILE A 350 21.38 19.74 -7.93
CA ILE A 350 21.08 20.67 -6.83
C ILE A 350 20.78 19.91 -5.53
N ILE A 351 19.94 18.87 -5.59
CA ILE A 351 19.57 18.06 -4.41
C ILE A 351 20.79 17.35 -3.82
N SER A 352 21.67 16.82 -4.67
CA SER A 352 22.88 16.10 -4.25
C SER A 352 23.96 17.00 -3.63
N GLU A 353 23.87 18.32 -3.79
CA GLU A 353 24.84 19.29 -3.27
C GLU A 353 24.27 20.08 -2.09
N PRO A 354 24.64 19.78 -0.83
CA PRO A 354 24.00 20.33 0.36
C PRO A 354 23.95 21.87 0.39
N LYS A 355 25.05 22.53 0.02
CA LYS A 355 25.15 24.00 0.00
C LYS A 355 24.23 24.63 -1.05
N LYS A 356 24.07 24.00 -2.22
CA LYS A 356 23.18 24.50 -3.28
C LYS A 356 21.72 24.28 -2.90
N PHE A 357 21.40 23.11 -2.34
CA PHE A 357 20.07 22.80 -1.84
C PHE A 357 19.64 23.75 -0.71
N GLU A 358 20.52 24.04 0.26
CA GLU A 358 20.22 24.96 1.37
C GLU A 358 19.95 26.37 0.85
N LYS A 359 20.73 26.84 -0.12
CA LYS A 359 20.52 28.15 -0.75
C LYS A 359 19.14 28.22 -1.41
N ILE A 360 18.80 27.25 -2.27
CA ILE A 360 17.51 27.22 -2.97
C ILE A 360 16.36 27.03 -1.98
N SER A 361 16.55 26.26 -0.91
CA SER A 361 15.51 26.09 0.12
C SER A 361 15.19 27.41 0.83
N LYS A 362 16.21 28.22 1.15
CA LYS A 362 16.01 29.58 1.70
C LYS A 362 15.29 30.50 0.72
N GLU A 363 15.66 30.47 -0.55
CA GLU A 363 14.97 31.23 -1.60
C GLU A 363 13.49 30.84 -1.72
N ILE A 364 13.18 29.54 -1.65
CA ILE A 364 11.79 29.05 -1.66
C ILE A 364 11.01 29.56 -0.44
N GLU A 365 11.59 29.45 0.76
CA GLU A 365 10.92 29.93 1.99
C GLU A 365 10.67 31.44 1.98
N GLU A 366 11.63 32.23 1.51
CA GLU A 366 11.44 33.68 1.36
C GLU A 366 10.37 34.00 0.32
N PHE A 367 10.34 33.26 -0.78
CA PHE A 367 9.32 33.41 -1.81
C PHE A 367 7.91 33.13 -1.27
N ASP A 368 7.72 31.99 -0.59
CA ASP A 368 6.42 31.59 -0.03
C ASP A 368 5.92 32.58 1.04
N ARG A 369 6.82 33.09 1.91
CA ARG A 369 6.47 34.13 2.90
C ARG A 369 6.00 35.42 2.23
N ASN A 370 6.68 35.83 1.17
CA ASN A 370 6.33 37.05 0.43
C ASN A 370 5.03 36.91 -0.35
N GLU A 371 4.75 35.73 -0.91
CA GLU A 371 3.49 35.43 -1.61
C GLU A 371 2.31 35.43 -0.64
N PHE A 372 2.44 34.76 0.51
CA PHE A 372 1.43 34.74 1.58
C PHE A 372 1.13 36.15 2.12
N GLY A 373 2.17 36.97 2.33
CA GLY A 373 2.01 38.36 2.75
C GLY A 373 1.23 39.21 1.75
N LYS A 374 1.44 39.00 0.44
CA LYS A 374 0.67 39.68 -0.63
C LYS A 374 -0.79 39.24 -0.65
N GLU A 375 -1.06 37.96 -0.40
CA GLU A 375 -2.42 37.40 -0.39
C GLU A 375 -3.23 37.91 0.81
N ILE A 376 -2.63 38.01 2.01
CA ILE A 376 -3.25 38.66 3.17
C ILE A 376 -3.59 40.12 2.87
N LEU A 377 -2.64 40.87 2.28
CA LEU A 377 -2.87 42.28 1.91
C LEU A 377 -4.00 42.42 0.90
N LYS A 378 -4.08 41.52 -0.09
CA LYS A 378 -5.15 41.51 -1.09
C LYS A 378 -6.52 41.25 -0.45
N ASN A 379 -6.61 40.24 0.42
CA ASN A 379 -7.85 39.89 1.13
C ASN A 379 -8.30 41.00 2.08
N LEU A 380 -7.37 41.69 2.74
CA LEU A 380 -7.67 42.86 3.57
C LEU A 380 -8.20 44.04 2.73
N VAL A 381 -7.59 44.30 1.57
CA VAL A 381 -8.04 45.37 0.66
C VAL A 381 -9.40 45.06 0.02
N GLU A 382 -9.70 43.79 -0.27
CA GLU A 382 -11.01 43.36 -0.77
C GLU A 382 -12.10 43.48 0.32
N ASN A 383 -11.80 43.10 1.56
CA ASN A 383 -12.71 43.25 2.70
C ASN A 383 -12.94 44.70 3.14
N ILE A 384 -12.03 45.63 2.82
CA ILE A 384 -12.22 47.08 3.05
C ILE A 384 -13.10 47.71 1.95
N LYS A 385 -13.26 47.04 0.81
CA LYS A 385 -14.07 47.50 -0.33
C LYS A 385 -15.50 46.93 -0.34
N SER A 386 -15.80 45.93 0.49
CA SER A 386 -17.16 45.47 0.79
C SER A 386 -17.75 46.25 1.97
#